data_AF-A0A150QH42-F1
#
_entry.id   AF-A0A150QH42-F1
#
_cell.length_a   1.000
_cell.length_b   1.000
_cell.length_c   1.000
_cell.angle_alpha   90.00
_cell.angle_beta   90.00
_cell.angle_gamma   90.00
#
_symmetry.space_group_name_H-M   'P 1'
#
loop_
_entity.id
_entity.type
_entity.pdbx_description
1 polymer ?
#
loop_
_entity_poly.entity_id
_entity_poly.type
_entity_poly.pdbx_seq_one_letter_code
_entity_poly.pdbx_strand_id
1 'polypeptide(L)'
;MRRRDSNSRPVASASPAGERSSAASAETLGPARGPLSIAEASAGMLVQDVLVHPADVVFVKGIVEASDGIALLLADRGGELTLAAPLGRGAEFAELLLDLERDVGVRRRGAPR
;
A
#
# COMPACT_ATOMS: atom_id res chain seq x y z
N MET A 1 25.90 33.30 -26.38
CA MET A 1 27.03 32.48 -26.87
C MET A 1 28.18 32.56 -25.89
N ARG A 2 28.37 31.56 -25.01
CA ARG A 2 29.64 31.12 -24.38
C ARG A 2 29.33 29.93 -23.47
N ARG A 3 29.64 28.73 -23.95
CA ARG A 3 29.76 27.51 -23.15
C ARG A 3 30.94 27.66 -22.19
N ARG A 4 30.84 27.09 -20.98
CA ARG A 4 32.01 26.51 -20.33
C ARG A 4 31.61 25.45 -19.31
N ASP A 5 31.91 24.22 -19.70
CA ASP A 5 31.96 23.01 -18.90
C ASP A 5 32.99 23.14 -17.78
N SER A 6 32.78 22.47 -16.64
CA SER A 6 33.85 22.01 -15.74
C SER A 6 33.29 21.03 -14.72
N ASN A 7 33.12 19.78 -15.17
CA ASN A 7 33.02 18.59 -14.34
C ASN A 7 34.43 18.05 -14.13
N SER A 8 34.97 18.01 -12.90
CA SER A 8 36.25 17.34 -12.58
C SER A 8 36.45 17.21 -11.08
N ARG A 9 36.18 16.02 -10.51
CA ARG A 9 36.91 15.53 -9.33
C ARG A 9 37.22 14.02 -9.51
N PRO A 10 38.38 13.57 -9.02
CA PRO A 10 39.11 12.45 -9.59
C PRO A 10 38.64 11.10 -9.05
N VAL A 11 38.61 10.11 -9.95
CA VAL A 11 38.40 8.69 -9.65
C VAL A 11 39.71 8.12 -9.12
N ALA A 12 39.71 7.65 -7.87
CA ALA A 12 40.80 6.84 -7.33
C ALA A 12 40.56 5.38 -7.72
N SER A 13 41.42 4.87 -8.61
CA SER A 13 41.54 3.45 -8.93
C SER A 13 42.54 2.79 -7.99
N ALA A 14 42.12 1.73 -7.29
CA ALA A 14 42.99 0.62 -6.88
C ALA A 14 42.13 -0.62 -6.55
N SER A 15 42.36 -1.71 -7.28
CA SER A 15 42.06 -3.11 -6.93
C SER A 15 43.41 -3.85 -6.80
N PRO A 16 43.51 -5.16 -6.46
CA PRO A 16 42.52 -6.16 -6.03
C PRO A 16 42.98 -7.02 -4.80
N ALA A 17 42.17 -8.03 -4.44
CA ALA A 17 42.56 -9.41 -4.04
C ALA A 17 42.02 -9.92 -2.68
N GLY A 18 41.33 -11.07 -2.76
CA GLY A 18 40.98 -11.98 -1.66
C GLY A 18 39.77 -11.53 -0.85
N GLU A 19 38.71 -12.30 -0.63
CA GLU A 19 38.60 -13.75 -0.50
C GLU A 19 37.28 -14.26 -1.09
N ARG A 20 37.35 -15.47 -1.67
CA ARG A 20 36.20 -16.22 -2.14
C ARG A 20 35.41 -16.70 -0.92
N SER A 21 34.33 -16.01 -0.58
CA SER A 21 33.32 -16.58 0.33
C SER A 21 32.29 -17.37 -0.48
N SER A 22 32.56 -18.67 -0.58
CA SER A 22 31.61 -19.78 -0.58
C SER A 22 30.16 -19.46 -0.98
N ALA A 23 29.78 -19.87 -2.19
CA ALA A 23 28.40 -20.07 -2.58
C ALA A 23 27.73 -21.17 -1.74
N ALA A 24 26.76 -20.78 -0.91
CA ALA A 24 25.64 -21.59 -0.40
C ALA A 24 24.79 -20.63 0.47
N SER A 25 23.62 -20.15 0.11
CA SER A 25 22.60 -20.73 -0.75
C SER A 25 22.09 -19.63 -1.67
N ALA A 26 22.16 -19.86 -2.98
CA ALA A 26 21.17 -19.23 -3.85
C ALA A 26 19.84 -19.84 -3.41
N GLU A 27 19.15 -19.18 -2.46
CA GLU A 27 17.73 -19.38 -2.33
C GLU A 27 17.19 -19.12 -3.72
N THR A 28 16.75 -20.19 -4.37
CA THR A 28 15.90 -20.10 -5.54
C THR A 28 14.79 -19.16 -5.13
N LEU A 29 14.88 -17.89 -5.54
CA LEU A 29 13.80 -16.94 -5.44
C LEU A 29 12.63 -17.69 -6.05
N GLY A 30 11.69 -18.11 -5.19
CA GLY A 30 10.54 -18.87 -5.61
C GLY A 30 9.85 -18.15 -6.77
N PRO A 31 8.99 -18.85 -7.54
CA PRO A 31 8.29 -18.21 -8.65
C PRO A 31 7.78 -16.85 -8.20
N ALA A 32 8.12 -15.80 -8.94
CA ALA A 32 7.80 -14.42 -8.58
C ALA A 32 6.31 -14.37 -8.23
N ARG A 33 6.00 -14.23 -6.93
CA ARG A 33 4.61 -14.25 -6.48
C ARG A 33 3.91 -13.08 -7.17
N GLY A 34 2.83 -13.39 -7.88
CA GLY A 34 1.97 -12.36 -8.45
C GLY A 34 1.37 -11.47 -7.35
N PRO A 35 0.68 -10.38 -7.72
CA PRO A 35 -0.05 -9.56 -6.77
C PRO A 35 -1.02 -10.41 -5.94
N LEU A 36 -1.13 -10.09 -4.65
CA LEU A 36 -2.14 -10.70 -3.79
C LEU A 36 -3.54 -10.31 -4.27
N SER A 37 -4.49 -11.23 -4.16
CA SER A 37 -5.91 -10.88 -4.23
C SER A 37 -6.31 -10.02 -3.03
N ILE A 38 -7.42 -9.28 -3.15
CA ILE A 38 -7.98 -8.50 -2.02
C ILE A 38 -8.25 -9.40 -0.82
N ALA A 39 -8.80 -10.60 -1.06
CA ALA A 39 -9.10 -11.56 0.00
C ALA A 39 -7.84 -12.02 0.75
N GLU A 40 -6.74 -12.28 0.04
CA GLU A 40 -5.45 -12.63 0.66
C GLU A 40 -4.84 -11.44 1.40
N ALA A 41 -4.91 -10.24 0.82
CA ALA A 41 -4.36 -9.02 1.41
C ALA A 41 -5.12 -8.59 2.69
N SER A 42 -6.40 -8.92 2.80
CA SER A 42 -7.24 -8.60 3.97
C SER A 42 -7.44 -9.78 4.93
N ALA A 43 -6.72 -10.88 4.75
CA ALA A 43 -6.91 -12.08 5.57
C ALA A 43 -6.62 -11.79 7.05
N GLY A 44 -7.55 -12.16 7.94
CA GLY A 44 -7.41 -11.96 9.39
C GLY A 44 -7.66 -10.52 9.87
N MET A 45 -8.30 -9.69 9.05
CA MET A 45 -8.68 -8.31 9.37
C MET A 45 -10.20 -8.18 9.48
N LEU A 46 -10.67 -7.10 10.12
CA LEU A 46 -12.06 -6.64 9.99
C LEU A 46 -12.21 -6.01 8.61
N VAL A 47 -13.21 -6.44 7.84
CA VAL A 47 -13.37 -6.01 6.46
C VAL A 47 -14.77 -5.47 6.23
N GLN A 48 -14.85 -4.29 5.60
CA GLN A 48 -16.09 -3.69 5.13
C GLN A 48 -15.95 -3.30 3.66
N ASP A 49 -16.80 -3.87 2.81
CA ASP A 49 -16.92 -3.43 1.43
C ASP A 49 -17.81 -2.18 1.38
N VAL A 50 -17.41 -1.20 0.58
CA VAL A 50 -18.11 0.07 0.43
C VAL A 50 -18.18 0.50 -1.03
N LEU A 51 -19.21 1.29 -1.33
CA LEU A 51 -19.43 1.92 -2.63
C LEU A 51 -19.29 3.44 -2.50
N VAL A 52 -18.59 4.04 -3.46
CA VAL A 52 -18.39 5.47 -3.59
C VAL A 52 -18.55 5.89 -5.05
N HIS A 53 -18.76 7.17 -5.31
CA HIS A 53 -18.68 7.66 -6.68
C HIS A 53 -17.23 7.50 -7.18
N PRO A 54 -16.98 7.06 -8.43
CA PRO A 54 -15.61 6.81 -8.92
C PRO A 54 -14.65 7.99 -8.79
N ALA A 55 -15.17 9.23 -8.88
CA ALA A 55 -14.36 10.45 -8.70
C ALA A 55 -13.83 10.63 -7.27
N ASP A 56 -14.46 10.01 -6.27
CA ASP A 56 -14.16 10.21 -4.85
C ASP A 56 -13.15 9.20 -4.31
N VAL A 57 -12.77 8.19 -5.10
CA VAL A 57 -11.86 7.10 -4.65
C VAL A 57 -10.55 7.66 -4.09
N VAL A 58 -9.94 8.64 -4.77
CA VAL A 58 -8.67 9.24 -4.32
C VAL A 58 -8.87 10.08 -3.07
N PHE A 59 -10.03 10.73 -2.93
CA PHE A 59 -10.36 11.51 -1.74
C PHE A 59 -10.53 10.60 -0.51
N VAL A 60 -11.29 9.51 -0.66
CA VAL A 60 -11.46 8.49 0.39
C VAL A 60 -10.12 7.89 0.78
N LYS A 61 -9.25 7.58 -0.19
CA LYS A 61 -7.89 7.11 0.09
C LYS A 61 -7.10 8.10 0.94
N GLY A 62 -7.15 9.39 0.63
CA GLY A 62 -6.49 10.43 1.42
C GLY A 62 -6.97 10.48 2.88
N ILE A 63 -8.28 10.35 3.12
CA ILE A 63 -8.85 10.29 4.47
C ILE A 63 -8.33 9.06 5.22
N VAL A 64 -8.38 7.89 4.60
CA VAL A 64 -7.94 6.63 5.22
C VAL A 64 -6.45 6.69 5.58
N GLU A 65 -5.61 7.24 4.70
CA GLU A 65 -4.17 7.40 4.94
C GLU A 65 -3.87 8.42 6.04
N ALA A 66 -4.65 9.51 6.11
CA ALA A 66 -4.54 10.51 7.17
C ALA A 66 -5.06 10.02 8.53
N SER A 67 -5.74 8.88 8.57
CA SER A 67 -6.31 8.29 9.79
C SER A 67 -5.32 7.39 10.53
N ASP A 68 -4.01 7.68 10.46
CA ASP A 68 -2.94 6.98 11.20
C ASP A 68 -3.08 5.44 11.21
N GLY A 69 -3.28 4.86 10.03
CA GLY A 69 -3.31 3.41 9.84
C GLY A 69 -4.49 2.69 10.49
N ILE A 70 -5.65 3.34 10.66
CA ILE A 70 -6.89 2.67 11.12
C ILE A 70 -7.28 1.54 10.16
N ALA A 71 -7.19 1.80 8.85
CA ALA A 71 -7.55 0.84 7.83
C ALA A 71 -6.63 0.92 6.60
N LEU A 72 -6.61 -0.18 5.85
CA LEU A 72 -6.10 -0.26 4.49
C LEU A 72 -7.27 -0.08 3.52
N LEU A 73 -7.01 0.57 2.38
CA LEU A 73 -7.97 0.67 1.28
C LEU A 73 -7.48 -0.17 0.09
N LEU A 74 -8.34 -1.10 -0.33
CA LEU A 74 -8.15 -1.96 -1.49
C LEU A 74 -9.25 -1.62 -2.50
N ALA A 75 -8.90 -1.47 -3.78
CA ALA A 75 -9.85 -1.15 -4.83
C ALA A 75 -9.80 -2.21 -5.93
N ASP A 76 -10.96 -2.74 -6.31
CA ASP A 76 -11.09 -3.68 -7.43
C ASP A 76 -11.45 -2.91 -8.72
N ARG A 77 -12.46 -2.04 -8.63
CA ARG A 77 -12.95 -1.19 -9.72
C ARG A 77 -13.26 0.22 -9.24
N GLY A 78 -13.47 1.14 -10.18
CA GLY A 78 -13.82 2.53 -9.87
C GLY A 78 -15.07 2.62 -9.00
N GLY A 79 -14.91 3.04 -7.75
CA GLY A 79 -15.99 3.20 -6.78
C GLY A 79 -16.30 1.96 -5.93
N GLU A 80 -15.75 0.78 -6.25
CA GLU A 80 -15.88 -0.44 -5.45
C GLU A 80 -14.64 -0.61 -4.58
N LEU A 81 -14.78 -0.40 -3.27
CA LEU A 81 -13.67 -0.37 -2.33
C LEU A 81 -13.86 -1.39 -1.20
N THR A 82 -12.77 -1.95 -0.72
CA THR A 82 -12.70 -2.78 0.48
C THR A 82 -11.82 -2.06 1.49
N LEU A 83 -12.38 -1.74 2.66
CA LEU A 83 -11.62 -1.23 3.79
C LEU A 83 -11.34 -2.38 4.76
N ALA A 84 -10.08 -2.52 5.18
CA ALA A 84 -9.64 -3.58 6.08
C ALA A 84 -8.88 -3.02 7.27
N ALA A 85 -9.28 -3.34 8.50
CA ALA A 85 -8.68 -2.85 9.73
C ALA A 85 -8.18 -4.01 10.63
N PRO A 86 -7.10 -3.83 11.41
CA PRO A 86 -6.67 -4.83 12.39
C PRO A 86 -7.79 -5.15 13.40
N LEU A 87 -7.91 -6.41 13.84
CA LEU A 87 -8.97 -6.86 14.76
C LEU A 87 -9.06 -6.04 16.06
N GLY A 88 -7.94 -5.47 16.52
CA GLY A 88 -7.88 -4.64 17.72
C GLY A 88 -8.38 -3.19 17.56
N ARG A 89 -8.69 -2.74 16.34
CA ARG A 89 -9.08 -1.34 16.04
C ARG A 89 -10.55 -1.18 15.65
N GLY A 90 -11.41 -2.11 16.05
CA GLY A 90 -12.81 -2.16 15.59
C GLY A 90 -13.64 -0.91 15.89
N ALA A 91 -13.45 -0.27 17.05
CA ALA A 91 -14.18 0.95 17.40
C ALA A 91 -13.77 2.12 16.49
N GLU A 92 -12.47 2.33 16.30
CA GLU A 92 -11.93 3.38 15.45
C GLU A 92 -12.29 3.16 13.97
N PHE A 93 -12.30 1.89 13.54
CA PHE A 93 -12.76 1.53 12.21
C PHE A 93 -14.26 1.81 12.01
N ALA A 94 -15.09 1.54 13.02
CA ALA A 94 -16.50 1.85 12.96
C ALA A 94 -16.77 3.36 12.89
N GLU A 95 -16.03 4.17 13.65
CA GLU A 95 -16.09 5.63 13.60
C GLU A 95 -15.64 6.15 12.22
N LEU A 96 -14.50 5.67 11.69
CA LEU A 96 -14.04 6.03 10.35
C LEU A 96 -15.11 5.73 9.28
N LEU A 97 -15.78 4.59 9.37
CA LEU A 97 -16.87 4.25 8.44
C LEU A 97 -18.06 5.20 8.57
N LEU A 98 -18.41 5.63 9.78
CA LEU A 98 -19.49 6.60 10.01
C LEU A 98 -19.13 7.97 9.44
N ASP A 99 -17.89 8.43 9.64
CA ASP A 99 -17.41 9.70 9.12
C ASP A 99 -17.40 9.69 7.58
N LEU A 100 -16.91 8.61 6.96
CA LEU A 100 -16.93 8.45 5.51
C LEU A 100 -18.37 8.44 4.95
N GLU A 101 -19.32 7.80 5.63
CA GLU A 101 -20.73 7.82 5.23
C GLU A 101 -21.32 9.23 5.31
N ARG A 102 -20.99 10.00 6.36
CA ARG A 102 -21.54 11.33 6.59
C ARG A 102 -20.93 12.38 5.67
N ASP A 103 -19.61 12.36 5.53
CA ASP A 103 -18.86 13.47 4.92
C ASP A 103 -18.62 13.26 3.42
N VAL A 104 -18.55 12.00 2.97
CA VAL A 104 -18.31 11.64 1.55
C VAL A 104 -19.51 10.95 0.92
N GLY A 105 -20.48 10.48 1.72
CA GLY A 105 -21.64 9.75 1.20
C GLY A 105 -21.32 8.31 0.82
N VAL A 106 -20.29 7.71 1.42
CA VAL A 106 -19.98 6.28 1.27
C VAL A 106 -21.20 5.41 1.61
N ARG A 107 -21.30 4.23 0.98
CA ARG A 107 -22.37 3.24 1.26
C ARG A 107 -21.77 1.89 1.61
N ARG A 108 -22.04 1.37 2.80
CA ARG A 108 -21.64 0.01 3.19
C ARG A 108 -22.41 -1.05 2.40
N ARG A 109 -21.71 -2.13 2.06
CA ARG A 109 -22.30 -3.33 1.44
C ARG A 109 -22.20 -4.50 2.41
N GLY A 110 -23.34 -5.03 2.81
CA GLY A 110 -23.41 -6.15 3.77
C GLY A 110 -22.91 -5.78 5.17
N ALA A 111 -22.83 -6.78 6.04
CA ALA A 111 -22.24 -6.62 7.37
C ALA A 111 -20.70 -6.69 7.29
N PRO A 112 -19.98 -6.04 8.23
CA PRO A 112 -18.54 -6.25 8.38
C PRO A 112 -18.23 -7.74 8.61
N ARG A 113 -17.12 -8.22 8.04
CA ARG A 113 -16.64 -9.61 8.16
C ARG A 113 -15.28 -9.67 8.84
#